data_AF-A0A2D5NB98-F1
#
_entry.id   AF-A0A2D5NB98-F1
#
_cell.length_a   1.000
_cell.length_b   1.000
_cell.length_c   1.000
_cell.angle_alpha   90.00
_cell.angle_beta   90.00
_cell.angle_gamma   90.00
#
_symmetry.space_group_name_H-M   'P 1'
#
loop_
_entity.id
_entity.type
_entity.pdbx_description
1 polymer ?
#
loop_
_entity_poly.entity_id
_entity_poly.type
_entity_poly.pdbx_seq_one_letter_code
_entity_poly.pdbx_strand_id
1 'polypeptide(L)'
;MGEDNLHGLHKWENVESIVEAHDIFVYPRHAIEVVPENPHFEKHPKVTLVQAPRMEISATLIRKSCKEGKPLRNLLPKAVFEYIEGSNLFQ
;
A
#
# COMPACT_ATOMS: atom_id res chain seq x y z
N MET A 1 -4.53 5.51 2.70
CA MET A 1 -3.89 4.88 1.52
C MET A 1 -2.38 4.77 1.73
N GLY A 2 -1.63 4.09 0.85
CA GLY A 2 -0.16 4.06 0.90
C GLY A 2 0.48 5.30 0.25
N GLU A 3 1.72 5.61 0.62
CA GLU A 3 2.54 6.70 0.04
C GLU A 3 2.75 6.54 -1.47
N ASP A 4 2.88 5.30 -1.95
CA ASP A 4 2.97 4.97 -3.38
C ASP A 4 1.77 5.50 -4.19
N ASN A 5 0.58 5.51 -3.60
CA ASN A 5 -0.62 6.05 -4.26
C ASN A 5 -0.65 7.59 -4.29
N LEU A 6 0.04 8.26 -3.36
CA LEU A 6 0.02 9.72 -3.28
C LEU A 6 0.62 10.36 -4.54
N HIS A 7 1.71 9.79 -5.07
CA HIS A 7 2.35 10.30 -6.29
C HIS A 7 1.43 10.29 -7.50
N GLY A 8 0.56 9.28 -7.61
CA GLY A 8 -0.41 9.11 -8.70
C GLY A 8 -1.78 9.70 -8.42
N LEU A 9 -2.00 10.34 -7.26
CA LEU A 9 -3.33 10.80 -6.83
C LEU A 9 -3.95 11.77 -7.85
N HIS A 10 -3.15 12.65 -8.44
CA HIS A 10 -3.58 13.60 -9.48
C HIS A 10 -4.12 12.95 -10.76
N LYS A 11 -3.92 11.63 -10.95
CA LYS A 11 -4.45 10.86 -12.08
C LYS A 11 -5.77 10.18 -11.77
N TRP A 12 -6.24 10.25 -10.52
CA TRP A 12 -7.49 9.63 -10.12
C TRP A 12 -8.67 10.38 -10.73
N GLU A 13 -9.68 9.63 -11.16
CA GLU A 13 -10.92 10.22 -11.67
C GLU A 13 -11.60 11.03 -10.55
N ASN A 14 -11.94 12.29 -10.84
CA ASN A 14 -12.56 13.23 -9.90
C ASN A 14 -11.77 13.42 -8.59
N VAL A 15 -10.43 13.48 -8.67
CA VAL A 15 -9.55 13.66 -7.50
C VAL A 15 -9.92 14.89 -6.66
N GLU A 16 -10.34 15.98 -7.31
CA GLU A 16 -10.75 17.22 -6.65
C GLU A 16 -11.94 16.97 -5.72
N SER A 17 -12.98 16.28 -6.20
CA SER A 17 -14.15 15.92 -5.41
C SER A 17 -13.80 14.99 -4.25
N ILE A 18 -12.86 14.07 -4.45
CA ILE A 18 -12.41 13.14 -3.41
C ILE A 18 -11.75 13.93 -2.27
N VAL A 19 -10.82 14.82 -2.62
CA VAL A 19 -10.06 15.63 -1.66
C VAL A 19 -10.94 16.69 -1.01
N GLU A 20 -11.95 17.22 -1.70
CA GLU A 20 -12.92 18.13 -1.11
C GLU A 20 -13.81 17.42 -0.08
N ALA A 21 -14.24 16.18 -0.34
CA ALA A 21 -15.18 15.46 0.52
C ALA A 21 -14.50 14.69 1.67
N HIS A 22 -13.20 14.36 1.58
CA HIS A 22 -12.54 13.45 2.53
C HIS A 22 -11.13 13.89 2.93
N ASP A 23 -10.75 13.55 4.16
CA ASP A 23 -9.37 13.59 4.62
C ASP A 23 -8.62 12.33 4.17
N ILE A 24 -7.45 12.52 3.58
CA ILE A 24 -6.62 11.48 3.03
C ILE A 24 -5.43 11.24 3.96
N PHE A 25 -5.47 10.12 4.67
CA PHE A 25 -4.33 9.66 5.47
C PHE A 25 -3.41 8.78 4.63
N VAL A 26 -2.14 9.16 4.58
CA VAL A 26 -1.12 8.51 3.76
C VAL A 26 -0.15 7.76 4.66
N TYR A 27 -0.06 6.45 4.49
CA TYR A 27 0.84 5.58 5.23
C TYR A 27 2.23 5.55 4.59
N PRO A 28 3.31 5.82 5.34
CA PRO A 28 4.65 5.87 4.79
C PRO A 28 5.09 4.48 4.29
N ARG A 29 5.58 4.42 3.06
CA ARG A 29 6.13 3.22 2.44
C ARG A 29 7.61 3.46 2.13
N HIS A 30 8.38 2.41 1.86
CA HIS A 30 9.69 2.63 1.25
C HIS A 30 9.45 3.19 -0.15
N ALA A 31 9.76 4.47 -0.33
CA ALA A 31 9.79 5.07 -1.64
C ALA A 31 10.84 4.31 -2.46
N ILE A 32 10.38 3.54 -3.45
CA ILE A 32 11.11 3.48 -4.72
C ILE A 32 11.35 4.95 -5.08
N GLU A 33 12.55 5.33 -5.54
CA GLU A 33 12.87 6.72 -5.92
C GLU A 33 11.90 7.23 -7.00
N VAL A 34 10.70 7.62 -6.58
CA VAL A 34 9.62 8.10 -7.43
C VAL A 34 9.56 9.58 -7.17
N VAL A 35 10.09 10.34 -8.12
CA VAL A 35 9.93 11.78 -8.14
C VAL A 35 8.43 12.06 -8.21
N PRO A 36 7.86 12.87 -7.28
CA PRO A 36 6.46 13.21 -7.33
C PRO A 36 6.12 13.87 -8.66
N GLU A 37 5.24 13.24 -9.43
CA GLU A 37 4.81 13.80 -10.72
C GLU A 37 4.03 15.11 -10.54
N ASN A 38 3.36 15.27 -9.40
CA ASN A 38 2.70 16.51 -9.01
C ASN A 38 2.75 16.71 -7.48
N PRO A 39 3.59 17.61 -6.95
CA PRO A 39 3.72 17.82 -5.51
C PRO A 39 2.55 18.60 -4.89
N HIS A 40 1.55 19.01 -5.67
CA HIS A 40 0.41 19.80 -5.19
C HIS A 40 -0.33 19.11 -4.04
N PHE A 41 -0.57 17.79 -4.15
CA PHE A 41 -1.32 17.05 -3.13
C PHE A 41 -0.52 16.75 -1.87
N GLU A 42 0.81 16.76 -1.92
CA GLU A 42 1.66 16.57 -0.73
C GLU A 42 1.52 17.73 0.26
N LYS A 43 1.14 18.92 -0.23
CA LYS A 43 0.95 20.13 0.59
C LYS A 43 -0.53 20.46 0.83
N HIS A 44 -1.44 19.60 0.39
CA HIS A 44 -2.87 19.86 0.51
C HIS A 44 -3.32 19.70 1.98
N PRO A 45 -4.12 20.64 2.56
CA PRO A 45 -4.47 20.62 3.98
C PRO A 45 -5.25 19.38 4.43
N LYS A 46 -5.94 18.72 3.49
CA LYS A 46 -6.68 17.46 3.72
C LYS A 46 -5.87 16.20 3.48
N VAL A 47 -4.59 16.32 3.15
CA VAL A 47 -3.67 15.18 2.96
C VAL A 47 -2.71 15.16 4.15
N THR A 48 -2.73 14.08 4.92
CA THR A 48 -1.88 13.92 6.10
C THR A 48 -1.02 12.68 5.97
N LEU A 49 0.31 12.86 5.93
CA LEU A 49 1.25 11.76 6.05
C LEU A 49 1.34 11.32 7.52
N VAL A 50 0.99 10.08 7.81
CA VAL A 50 0.99 9.58 9.19
C VAL A 50 2.39 9.15 9.62
N GLN A 51 2.73 9.42 10.89
CA GLN A 51 3.95 8.88 11.50
C GLN A 51 3.69 7.43 11.92
N ALA A 52 3.99 6.49 11.04
CA ALA A 52 3.82 5.07 11.26
C ALA A 52 5.09 4.29 10.89
N PRO A 53 5.34 3.10 11.47
CA PRO A 53 6.50 2.28 11.13
C PRO A 53 6.45 1.85 9.67
N ARG A 54 7.56 1.95 8.93
CA ARG A 54 7.61 1.48 7.55
C ARG A 54 7.64 -0.04 7.51
N MET A 55 6.73 -0.63 6.72
CA MET A 55 6.63 -2.08 6.57
C MET A 55 7.17 -2.53 5.20
N GLU A 56 8.14 -3.43 5.20
CA GLU A 56 8.68 -4.06 3.98
C GLU A 56 7.91 -5.33 3.64
N ILE A 57 6.67 -5.14 3.19
CA ILE A 57 5.82 -6.24 2.75
C ILE A 57 5.06 -5.85 1.48
N SER A 58 4.93 -6.82 0.57
CA SER A 58 4.14 -6.66 -0.65
C SER A 58 3.43 -7.96 -1.02
N ALA A 59 2.30 -7.84 -1.72
CA ALA A 59 1.59 -9.01 -2.23
C ALA A 59 2.46 -9.82 -3.22
N THR A 60 3.33 -9.16 -3.98
CA THR A 60 4.29 -9.83 -4.88
C THR A 60 5.27 -10.71 -4.10
N LEU A 61 5.84 -10.19 -3.00
CA LEU A 61 6.73 -10.95 -2.12
C LEU A 61 6.00 -12.16 -1.52
N ILE A 62 4.77 -11.98 -1.04
CA ILE A 62 3.95 -13.03 -0.46
C ILE A 62 3.70 -14.15 -1.48
N ARG A 63 3.16 -13.81 -2.65
CA ARG A 63 2.84 -14.82 -3.70
C ARG A 63 4.07 -15.58 -4.15
N LYS A 64 5.22 -14.90 -4.31
CA LYS A 64 6.48 -15.56 -4.66
C LYS A 64 6.95 -16.51 -3.55
N SER A 65 6.85 -16.09 -2.30
CA SER A 65 7.21 -16.92 -1.15
C SER A 65 6.30 -18.14 -1.01
N CYS A 66 4.99 -18.01 -1.29
CA CYS A 66 4.06 -19.16 -1.38
C CYS A 66 4.55 -20.18 -2.40
N LYS A 67 4.85 -19.74 -3.64
CA LYS A 67 5.35 -20.61 -4.72
C LYS A 67 6.67 -21.30 -4.39
N GLU A 68 7.55 -20.60 -3.68
CA GLU A 68 8.87 -21.10 -3.28
C GLU A 68 8.84 -21.98 -2.01
N GLY A 69 7.66 -22.19 -1.40
CA GLY A 69 7.53 -22.95 -0.15
C GLY A 69 8.20 -22.28 1.04
N LYS A 70 8.41 -20.95 1.00
CA LYS A 70 9.05 -20.20 2.08
C LYS A 70 8.05 -19.90 3.20
N PRO A 71 8.48 -19.96 4.47
CA PRO A 71 7.59 -19.71 5.60
C PRO A 71 7.12 -18.25 5.64
N LEU A 72 5.80 -18.05 5.67
CA LEU A 72 5.13 -16.74 5.72
C LEU A 72 4.64 -16.34 7.12
N ARG A 73 5.05 -17.07 8.16
CA ARG A 73 4.34 -17.17 9.46
C ARG A 73 4.12 -15.86 10.23
N ASN A 74 4.79 -14.77 9.85
CA ASN A 74 4.65 -13.46 10.50
C ASN A 74 4.29 -12.32 9.52
N LEU A 75 4.05 -12.63 8.25
CA LEU A 75 3.74 -11.64 7.21
C LEU A 75 2.23 -11.48 7.01
N LEU A 76 1.45 -12.46 7.43
CA LEU A 76 0.00 -12.50 7.28
C LEU A 76 -0.66 -12.85 8.61
N PRO A 77 -1.89 -12.37 8.87
CA PRO A 77 -2.71 -12.89 9.94
C PRO A 77 -2.87 -14.41 9.81
N LYS A 78 -2.84 -15.12 10.93
CA LYS A 78 -2.88 -16.60 10.98
C LYS A 78 -4.03 -17.20 10.15
N ALA A 79 -5.23 -16.63 10.26
CA ALA A 79 -6.40 -17.11 9.52
C ALA A 79 -6.23 -17.00 7.98
N VAL A 80 -5.52 -15.97 7.50
CA VAL A 80 -5.24 -15.79 6.06
C VAL A 80 -4.22 -16.82 5.59
N PHE A 81 -3.20 -17.11 6.40
CA PHE A 81 -2.22 -18.14 6.10
C PHE A 81 -2.87 -19.54 6.02
N GLU A 82 -3.71 -19.89 7.00
CA GLU A 82 -4.45 -21.16 7.00
C GLU A 82 -5.37 -21.30 5.78
N TYR A 83 -6.01 -20.20 5.36
CA TYR A 83 -6.83 -20.18 4.15
C TYR A 83 -6.00 -20.43 2.88
N ILE A 84 -4.83 -19.82 2.75
CA ILE A 84 -3.96 -19.99 1.58
C ILE A 84 -3.47 -21.45 1.51
N GLU A 85 -2.97 -22.02 2.62
CA GLU A 85 -2.49 -23.41 2.69
C GLU A 85 -3.60 -24.44 2.40
N GLY A 86 -4.84 -24.16 2.81
CA GLY A 86 -6.00 -25.00 2.54
C GLY A 86 -6.61 -24.83 1.14
N SER A 87 -5.98 -24.06 0.26
CA SER A 87 -6.50 -23.69 -1.07
C SER A 87 -5.46 -23.89 -2.18
N ASN A 88 -5.89 -23.75 -3.43
CA ASN A 88 -4.98 -23.75 -4.60
C ASN A 88 -4.46 -22.34 -4.93
N LEU A 89 -4.53 -21.39 -3.99
CA LEU A 89 -4.09 -20.03 -4.23
C LEU A 89 -2.56 -19.94 -4.27
N PHE A 90 -2.05 -19.24 -5.29
CA PHE A 90 -0.63 -18.90 -5.43
C PHE A 90 0.35 -20.09 -5.54
N GLN A 91 -0.13 -21.27 -5.94
CA GLN A 91 0.70 -22.37 -6.44
C GLN A 91 1.24 -22.03 -7.84
#